data_AF-A0AA43HL59-F1
#
_entry.id   AF-A0AA43HL59-F1
#
_cell.length_a   1.000
_cell.length_b   1.000
_cell.length_c   1.000
_cell.angle_alpha   90.00
_cell.angle_beta   90.00
_cell.angle_gamma   90.00
#
_symmetry.space_group_name_H-M   'P 1'
#
loop_
_entity.id
_entity.type
_entity.pdbx_description
1 polymer ?
#
loop_
_entity_poly.entity_id
_entity_poly.type
_entity_poly.pdbx_seq_one_letter_code
_entity_poly.pdbx_strand_id
1 'polypeptide(L)'
;MFTRVWKRVPLTTLWLVFYAASPLSGSTAKASEHRIDYSKVTKADIAIVQERAVRYVVIADNPCLTVQSFRLGHPAEYHREKFICSVGGARFDRDFALVDFKTLDFHDDRLDVEVEFIPSRRGRKAVRWCSIALQPDSIGDLMCHR
;
A
#
# COMPACT_ATOMS: atom_id res chain seq x y z
N MET A 1 14.46 -73.44 -36.89
CA MET A 1 14.80 -74.16 -35.65
C MET A 1 14.15 -73.42 -34.49
N PHE A 2 13.14 -74.05 -33.87
CA PHE A 2 12.37 -73.51 -32.74
C PHE A 2 13.23 -73.53 -31.47
N THR A 3 13.13 -72.49 -30.64
CA THR A 3 13.04 -72.64 -29.17
C THR A 3 12.38 -71.42 -28.54
N ARG A 4 11.20 -71.65 -27.95
CA ARG A 4 10.59 -70.78 -26.94
C ARG A 4 11.39 -70.95 -25.64
N VAL A 5 11.63 -69.87 -24.91
CA VAL A 5 11.70 -69.92 -23.44
C VAL A 5 10.97 -68.70 -22.88
N TRP A 6 9.81 -68.96 -22.32
CA TRP A 6 8.98 -68.02 -21.59
C TRP A 6 9.39 -68.08 -20.11
N LYS A 7 9.87 -66.99 -19.54
CA LYS A 7 10.04 -66.86 -18.07
C LYS A 7 9.11 -65.77 -17.57
N ARG A 8 8.09 -66.20 -16.83
CA ARG A 8 7.28 -65.38 -15.93
C ARG A 8 8.03 -65.27 -14.60
N VAL A 9 8.16 -64.07 -14.04
CA VAL A 9 8.46 -63.80 -12.62
C VAL A 9 7.80 -62.46 -12.25
N PRO A 10 7.23 -62.30 -11.03
CA PRO A 10 5.92 -61.70 -10.84
C PRO A 10 5.91 -60.23 -10.41
N LEU A 11 4.69 -59.68 -10.51
CA LEU A 11 4.18 -58.45 -9.90
C LEU A 11 4.80 -58.17 -8.53
N THR A 12 5.50 -57.04 -8.43
CA THR A 12 5.71 -56.33 -7.18
C THR A 12 4.76 -55.13 -7.13
N THR A 13 3.81 -55.25 -6.21
CA THR A 13 2.85 -54.24 -5.80
C THR A 13 3.58 -53.00 -5.31
N LEU A 14 3.45 -51.87 -5.99
CA LEU A 14 3.85 -50.56 -5.45
C LEU A 14 2.62 -49.66 -5.34
N TRP A 15 2.26 -49.39 -4.09
CA TRP A 15 1.16 -48.52 -3.68
C TRP A 15 1.47 -47.07 -4.11
N LEU A 16 0.76 -46.55 -5.10
CA LEU A 16 0.72 -45.13 -5.40
C LEU A 16 -0.39 -44.49 -4.56
N VAL A 17 -0.01 -43.94 -3.41
CA VAL A 17 -0.84 -43.02 -2.64
C VAL A 17 -0.95 -41.73 -3.46
N PHE A 18 -2.07 -41.55 -4.16
CA PHE A 18 -2.41 -40.26 -4.78
C PHE A 18 -2.76 -39.27 -3.67
N TYR A 19 -1.83 -38.37 -3.35
CA TYR A 19 -2.13 -37.17 -2.58
C TYR A 19 -3.13 -36.33 -3.38
N ALA A 20 -4.32 -36.13 -2.82
CA ALA A 20 -5.30 -35.19 -3.32
C ALA A 20 -4.71 -33.77 -3.25
N ALA A 21 -4.28 -33.24 -4.38
CA ALA A 21 -3.96 -31.82 -4.51
C ALA A 21 -5.27 -31.05 -4.54
N SER A 22 -5.70 -30.54 -3.38
CA SER A 22 -6.77 -29.55 -3.29
C SER A 22 -6.36 -28.32 -4.12
N PRO A 23 -7.14 -27.87 -5.10
CA PRO A 23 -6.86 -26.60 -5.74
C PRO A 23 -7.04 -25.50 -4.68
N LEU A 24 -5.94 -24.83 -4.32
CA LEU A 24 -6.02 -23.56 -3.60
C LEU A 24 -6.83 -22.61 -4.48
N SER A 25 -8.11 -22.48 -4.16
CA SER A 25 -9.00 -21.45 -4.68
C SER A 25 -8.49 -20.11 -4.17
N GLY A 26 -7.49 -19.55 -4.85
CA GLY A 26 -7.03 -18.19 -4.62
C GLY A 26 -8.14 -17.23 -5.03
N SER A 27 -8.89 -16.73 -4.06
CA SER A 27 -9.72 -15.54 -4.25
C SER A 27 -8.78 -14.42 -4.70
N THR A 28 -8.81 -14.09 -5.97
CA THR A 28 -8.32 -12.80 -6.46
C THR A 28 -9.23 -11.75 -5.85
N ALA A 29 -8.83 -11.21 -4.70
CA ALA A 29 -9.42 -10.00 -4.18
C ALA A 29 -9.26 -8.93 -5.26
N LYS A 30 -10.32 -8.67 -6.02
CA LYS A 30 -10.39 -7.52 -6.92
C LYS A 30 -10.09 -6.31 -6.07
N ALA A 31 -8.95 -5.68 -6.31
CA ALA A 31 -8.63 -4.38 -5.75
C ALA A 31 -9.81 -3.45 -6.07
N SER A 32 -10.51 -2.99 -5.04
CA SER A 32 -11.56 -1.98 -5.18
C SER A 32 -10.89 -0.72 -5.73
N GLU A 33 -11.25 -0.30 -6.94
CA GLU A 33 -10.82 0.98 -7.50
C GLU A 33 -11.35 2.10 -6.60
N HIS A 34 -10.48 2.65 -5.75
CA HIS A 34 -10.86 3.73 -4.83
C HIS A 34 -10.94 5.03 -5.62
N ARG A 35 -12.13 5.35 -6.12
CA ARG A 35 -12.36 6.54 -6.93
C ARG A 35 -12.36 7.78 -6.05
N ILE A 36 -11.36 8.64 -6.24
CA ILE A 36 -11.26 9.93 -5.53
C ILE A 36 -12.41 10.85 -5.99
N ASP A 37 -13.18 11.36 -5.04
CA ASP A 37 -14.16 12.42 -5.27
C ASP A 37 -13.44 13.77 -5.36
N TYR A 38 -13.13 14.19 -6.58
CA TYR A 38 -12.39 15.42 -6.85
C TYR A 38 -13.12 16.69 -6.40
N SER A 39 -14.44 16.65 -6.18
CA SER A 39 -15.19 17.81 -5.66
C SER A 39 -14.84 18.14 -4.21
N LYS A 40 -14.22 17.20 -3.49
CA LYS A 40 -13.83 17.33 -2.08
C LYS A 40 -12.32 17.50 -1.89
N VAL A 41 -11.53 17.56 -2.97
CA VAL A 41 -10.08 17.73 -2.86
C VAL A 41 -9.77 19.15 -2.40
N THR A 42 -9.04 19.28 -1.30
CA THR A 42 -8.65 20.58 -0.73
C THR A 42 -7.21 20.94 -1.06
N LYS A 43 -6.33 19.94 -1.19
CA LYS A 43 -4.93 20.11 -1.59
C LYS A 43 -4.48 18.93 -2.44
N ALA A 44 -3.73 19.20 -3.48
CA ALA A 44 -3.06 18.18 -4.27
C ALA A 44 -1.88 18.80 -5.00
N ASP A 45 -0.81 18.02 -5.16
CA ASP A 45 0.31 18.36 -6.01
C ASP A 45 0.99 17.08 -6.53
N ILE A 46 1.86 17.22 -7.53
CA ILE A 46 2.60 16.14 -8.15
C ILE A 46 4.04 16.58 -8.44
N ALA A 47 4.99 15.69 -8.14
CA ALA A 47 6.41 15.91 -8.42
C ALA A 47 7.06 14.64 -8.98
N ILE A 48 8.25 14.82 -9.57
CA ILE A 48 9.11 13.69 -9.92
C ILE A 48 10.07 13.43 -8.76
N VAL A 49 9.99 12.24 -8.18
CA VAL A 49 10.81 11.78 -7.04
C VAL A 49 11.37 10.42 -7.40
N GLN A 50 12.70 10.28 -7.40
CA GLN A 50 13.41 9.04 -7.76
C GLN A 50 12.86 8.34 -9.02
N GLU A 51 12.75 9.09 -10.13
CA GLU A 51 12.25 8.61 -11.43
C GLU A 51 10.79 8.11 -11.43
N ARG A 52 10.01 8.48 -10.42
CA ARG A 52 8.57 8.24 -10.34
C ARG A 52 7.84 9.56 -10.30
N ALA A 53 6.68 9.63 -10.95
CA ALA A 53 5.75 10.71 -10.65
C ALA A 53 5.04 10.33 -9.35
N VAL A 54 5.07 11.20 -8.35
CA VAL A 54 4.43 11.00 -7.04
C VAL A 54 3.45 12.14 -6.82
N ARG A 55 2.20 11.80 -6.49
CA ARG A 55 1.17 12.79 -6.16
C ARG A 55 0.67 12.58 -4.74
N TYR A 56 0.32 13.67 -4.07
CA TYR A 56 -0.48 13.62 -2.85
C TYR A 56 -1.87 14.21 -3.09
N VAL A 57 -2.85 13.77 -2.30
CA VAL A 57 -4.22 14.30 -2.31
C VAL A 57 -4.74 14.36 -0.88
N VAL A 58 -5.20 15.54 -0.47
CA VAL A 58 -5.95 15.79 0.77
C VAL A 58 -7.40 16.01 0.39
N ILE A 59 -8.30 15.31 1.07
CA ILE A 59 -9.75 15.33 0.81
C ILE A 59 -10.46 15.85 2.06
N ALA A 60 -11.39 16.79 1.88
CA ALA A 60 -12.25 17.28 2.96
C ALA A 60 -13.01 16.13 3.61
N ASP A 61 -13.17 16.20 4.93
CA ASP A 61 -13.84 15.19 5.77
C ASP A 61 -13.19 13.79 5.74
N ASN A 62 -12.02 13.64 5.11
CA ASN A 62 -11.21 12.43 5.18
C ASN A 62 -9.96 12.72 6.03
N PRO A 63 -9.78 12.05 7.18
CA PRO A 63 -8.63 12.30 8.04
C PRO A 63 -7.32 11.75 7.47
N CYS A 64 -7.36 10.95 6.40
CA CYS A 64 -6.19 10.34 5.79
C CYS A 64 -5.63 11.14 4.60
N LEU A 65 -4.30 11.18 4.51
CA LEU A 65 -3.60 11.66 3.32
C LEU A 65 -3.45 10.53 2.31
N THR A 66 -3.77 10.78 1.04
CA THR A 66 -3.53 9.81 -0.04
C THR A 66 -2.23 10.15 -0.74
N VAL A 67 -1.33 9.18 -0.90
CA VAL A 67 -0.09 9.31 -1.67
C VAL A 67 -0.07 8.23 -2.75
N GLN A 68 0.17 8.63 -3.99
CA GLN A 68 0.17 7.75 -5.16
C GLN A 68 1.49 7.89 -5.91
N SER A 69 2.01 6.76 -6.40
CA SER A 69 3.22 6.71 -7.23
C SER A 69 2.90 6.07 -8.58
N PHE A 70 3.40 6.68 -9.64
CA PHE A 70 3.15 6.32 -11.04
C PHE A 70 4.47 6.05 -11.75
N ARG A 71 4.43 5.12 -12.72
CA ARG A 71 5.54 4.96 -13.66
C ARG A 71 5.52 6.11 -14.67
N LEU A 72 6.69 6.67 -14.94
CA LEU A 72 6.83 7.68 -16.01
C LEU A 72 6.45 7.07 -17.37
N GLY A 73 5.83 7.89 -18.21
CA GLY A 73 5.30 7.46 -19.52
C GLY A 73 4.01 6.62 -19.45
N HIS A 74 3.58 6.18 -18.27
CA HIS A 74 2.36 5.37 -18.07
C HIS A 74 1.51 5.92 -16.91
N PRO A 75 1.08 7.20 -16.95
CA PRO A 75 0.41 7.87 -15.82
C PRO A 75 -0.97 7.31 -15.48
N ALA A 76 -1.58 6.51 -16.37
CA ALA A 76 -2.88 5.88 -16.15
C ALA A 76 -2.81 4.61 -15.28
N GLU A 77 -1.62 4.02 -15.10
CA GLU A 77 -1.41 2.85 -14.24
C GLU A 77 -0.77 3.27 -12.92
N TYR A 78 -1.57 3.31 -11.86
CA TYR A 78 -1.06 3.46 -10.49
C TYR A 78 -0.09 2.31 -10.20
N HIS A 79 1.15 2.63 -9.89
CA HIS A 79 2.10 1.62 -9.46
C HIS A 79 1.87 1.28 -7.99
N ARG A 80 1.62 2.31 -7.16
CA ARG A 80 1.35 2.19 -5.73
C ARG A 80 0.41 3.30 -5.27
N GLU A 81 -0.41 2.97 -4.28
CA GLU A 81 -1.21 3.92 -3.52
C GLU A 81 -1.05 3.58 -2.04
N LYS A 82 -0.99 4.62 -1.21
CA LYS A 82 -0.99 4.48 0.24
C LYS A 82 -1.87 5.56 0.87
N PHE A 83 -2.70 5.11 1.80
CA PHE A 83 -3.46 5.98 2.70
C PHE A 83 -2.72 6.10 4.02
N ILE A 84 -2.30 7.31 4.34
CA ILE A 84 -1.66 7.65 5.61
C ILE A 84 -2.78 8.03 6.58
N CYS A 85 -3.16 7.07 7.42
CA CYS A 85 -4.26 7.17 8.38
C CYS A 85 -3.82 7.11 9.85
N SER A 86 -2.52 7.13 10.12
CA SER A 86 -1.97 7.00 11.46
C SER A 86 -0.58 7.59 11.60
N VAL A 87 -0.21 7.92 12.84
CA VAL A 87 1.15 8.32 13.23
C VAL A 87 1.54 7.61 14.52
N GLY A 88 2.70 6.93 14.54
CA GLY A 88 3.21 6.28 15.75
C GLY A 88 2.22 5.31 16.42
N GLY A 89 1.38 4.63 15.64
CA GLY A 89 0.32 3.73 16.13
C GLY A 89 -1.01 4.39 16.52
N ALA A 90 -1.07 5.72 16.60
CA ALA A 90 -2.32 6.47 16.81
C ALA A 90 -3.06 6.66 15.48
N ARG A 91 -4.34 6.31 15.44
CA ARG A 91 -5.20 6.39 14.25
C ARG A 91 -5.89 7.74 14.15
N PHE A 92 -5.88 8.35 12.96
CA PHE A 92 -6.44 9.68 12.73
C PHE A 92 -7.96 9.75 12.93
N ASP A 93 -8.68 8.69 12.60
CA ASP A 93 -10.14 8.59 12.70
C ASP A 93 -10.67 8.30 14.12
N ARG A 94 -9.79 7.90 15.05
CA ARG A 94 -10.16 7.46 16.40
C ARG A 94 -9.53 8.31 17.48
N ASP A 95 -8.24 8.55 17.37
CA ASP A 95 -7.44 9.11 18.46
C ASP A 95 -7.36 10.65 18.39
N PHE A 96 -7.82 11.24 17.29
CA PHE A 96 -7.84 12.68 17.04
C PHE A 96 -9.24 13.18 16.66
N ALA A 97 -9.61 14.36 17.17
CA ALA A 97 -10.80 15.08 16.76
C ALA A 97 -10.59 15.74 15.39
N LEU A 98 -9.35 16.13 15.09
CA LEU A 98 -8.95 16.64 13.79
C LEU A 98 -7.48 16.34 13.53
N VAL A 99 -7.18 15.97 12.28
CA VAL A 99 -5.83 15.96 11.71
C VAL A 99 -5.88 16.85 10.49
N ASP A 100 -5.06 17.90 10.47
CA ASP A 100 -5.02 18.85 9.35
C ASP A 100 -3.59 18.93 8.77
N PHE A 101 -3.48 18.64 7.48
CA PHE A 101 -2.22 18.69 6.74
C PHE A 101 -2.02 20.11 6.22
N LYS A 102 -1.19 20.90 6.90
CA LYS A 102 -0.98 22.34 6.62
C LYS A 102 -0.16 22.57 5.38
N THR A 103 1.01 21.95 5.31
CA THR A 103 2.01 22.14 4.27
C THR A 103 2.52 20.76 3.84
N LEU A 104 2.69 20.55 2.53
CA LEU A 104 3.18 19.29 1.96
C LEU A 104 4.18 19.62 0.84
N ASP A 105 5.46 19.35 1.09
CA ASP A 105 6.56 19.74 0.20
C ASP A 105 7.38 18.52 -0.22
N PHE A 106 7.54 18.36 -1.54
CA PHE A 106 8.35 17.29 -2.09
C PHE A 106 9.85 17.59 -1.99
N HIS A 107 10.61 16.55 -1.65
CA HIS A 107 12.06 16.49 -1.70
C HIS A 107 12.51 15.27 -2.52
N ASP A 108 13.82 15.17 -2.75
CA ASP A 108 14.44 14.14 -3.60
C ASP A 108 14.09 12.69 -3.19
N ASP A 109 13.76 12.46 -1.91
CA ASP A 109 13.53 11.14 -1.33
C ASP A 109 12.35 11.07 -0.35
N ARG A 110 11.59 12.15 -0.19
CA ARG A 110 10.50 12.22 0.80
C ARG A 110 9.47 13.30 0.50
N LEU A 111 8.34 13.20 1.16
CA LEU A 111 7.34 14.25 1.29
C LEU A 111 7.42 14.77 2.73
N ASP A 112 7.83 16.03 2.91
CA ASP A 112 7.81 16.70 4.20
C ASP A 112 6.42 17.30 4.42
N VAL A 113 5.88 17.12 5.63
CA VAL A 113 4.49 17.39 5.95
C VAL A 113 4.40 18.10 7.30
N GLU A 114 3.81 19.28 7.32
CA GLU A 114 3.40 19.94 8.55
C GLU A 114 2.00 19.48 8.92
N VAL A 115 1.87 18.84 10.08
CA VAL A 115 0.59 18.26 10.54
C VAL A 115 0.16 18.90 11.84
N GLU A 116 -1.06 19.43 11.85
CA GLU A 116 -1.77 19.83 13.06
C GLU A 116 -2.62 18.67 13.58
N PHE A 117 -2.37 18.28 14.82
CA PHE A 117 -3.11 17.25 15.54
C PHE A 117 -3.95 17.88 16.65
N ILE A 118 -5.25 17.63 16.64
CA ILE A 118 -6.17 17.97 17.73
C ILE A 118 -6.67 16.65 18.34
N PRO A 119 -6.26 16.27 19.56
CA PRO A 119 -6.67 15.00 20.18
C PRO A 119 -8.18 14.90 20.44
N SER A 120 -8.76 13.70 20.36
CA SER A 120 -10.19 13.47 20.68
C SER A 120 -10.52 13.61 22.16
N ARG A 121 -9.52 13.40 23.02
CA ARG A 121 -9.62 13.48 24.49
C ARG A 121 -8.86 14.70 24.99
N ARG A 122 -8.86 14.93 26.31
CA ARG A 122 -8.05 15.99 26.93
C ARG A 122 -6.61 15.93 26.40
N GLY A 123 -6.18 17.05 25.83
CA GLY A 123 -4.88 17.21 25.21
C GLY A 123 -4.77 18.62 24.63
N ARG A 124 -3.56 19.05 24.30
CA ARG A 124 -3.35 20.29 23.57
C ARG A 124 -3.21 19.98 22.08
N LYS A 125 -3.70 20.90 21.25
CA LYS A 125 -3.32 20.98 19.85
C LYS A 125 -1.79 20.94 19.74
N ALA A 126 -1.28 20.16 18.79
CA ALA A 126 0.15 20.08 18.50
C ALA A 126 0.37 20.20 16.99
N VAL A 127 1.29 21.06 16.57
CA VAL A 127 1.77 21.14 15.20
C VAL A 127 3.14 20.47 15.15
N ARG A 128 3.35 19.56 14.19
CA ARG A 128 4.61 18.82 14.05
C ARG A 128 5.04 18.76 12.60
N TRP A 129 6.35 18.80 12.40
CA TRP A 129 6.97 18.44 11.14
C TRP A 129 7.19 16.94 11.07
N CYS A 130 6.69 16.34 10.00
CA CYS A 130 6.73 14.93 9.73
C CYS A 130 7.23 14.69 8.32
N SER A 131 7.62 13.46 8.02
CA SER A 131 8.07 13.05 6.71
C SER A 131 7.49 11.70 6.32
N ILE A 132 7.33 11.50 5.02
CA ILE A 132 6.97 10.21 4.41
C ILE A 132 8.09 9.89 3.43
N ALA A 133 8.82 8.80 3.67
CA ALA A 133 9.84 8.34 2.74
C ALA A 133 9.22 7.94 1.39
N LEU A 134 9.84 8.37 0.29
CA LEU A 134 9.42 8.08 -1.07
C LEU A 134 10.53 7.32 -1.77
N GLN A 135 10.30 6.02 -2.01
CA GLN A 135 11.22 5.15 -2.74
C GLN A 135 10.54 4.66 -4.03
N PRO A 136 11.29 4.13 -5.01
CA PRO A 136 10.74 3.82 -6.32
C PRO A 136 9.67 2.72 -6.28
N ASP A 137 9.72 1.86 -5.27
CA ASP A 137 8.86 0.70 -5.08
C ASP A 137 7.98 0.76 -3.82
N SER A 138 8.20 1.75 -2.93
CA SER A 138 7.51 1.87 -1.65
C SER A 138 7.19 3.31 -1.24
N ILE A 139 6.11 3.47 -0.48
CA ILE A 139 5.71 4.72 0.18
C ILE A 139 5.75 4.45 1.68
N GLY A 140 6.56 5.24 2.41
CA GLY A 140 6.79 5.12 3.85
C GLY A 140 5.55 5.46 4.69
N ASP A 141 5.63 5.20 6.00
CA ASP A 141 4.64 5.71 6.96
C ASP A 141 4.93 7.18 7.28
N LEU A 142 3.96 7.86 7.89
CA LEU A 142 4.18 9.21 8.43
C LEU A 142 5.02 9.13 9.70
N MET A 143 6.22 9.70 9.65
CA MET A 143 7.13 9.78 10.77
C MET A 143 7.31 11.23 11.21
N CYS A 144 6.90 11.56 12.42
CA CYS A 144 7.05 12.91 12.96
C CYS A 144 8.34 13.02 13.77
N HIS A 145 9.12 14.07 13.51
CA HIS A 145 10.30 14.39 14.30
C HIS A 145 9.88 14.89 15.70
N ARG A 146 10.74 14.69 16.70
CA ARG A 146 10.51 15.14 18.08
C ARG A 146 10.98 16.57 18.28
#